data_AF-A0A096B8W1-F1
#
_entry.id   AF-A0A096B8W1-F1
#
_cell.length_a   1.000
_cell.length_b   1.000
_cell.length_c   1.000
_cell.angle_alpha   90.00
_cell.angle_beta   90.00
_cell.angle_gamma   90.00
#
_symmetry.space_group_name_H-M   'P 1'
#
loop_
_entity.id
_entity.type
_entity.pdbx_description
1 polymer ?
#
loop_
_entity_poly.entity_id
_entity_poly.type
_entity_poly.pdbx_seq_one_letter_code
_entity_poly.pdbx_strand_id
1 'polypeptide(L)'
;METWLVRIAINVCKRQLRSPWRLLRAPQESLDSLRMEGPEPPDDTLVRAIQALPPKYREVIILYYYQEWRAWEIAQRLHVPVSTVTVRLSRARGLLKERLKGWYYEQE
;
A
#
# COMPACT_ATOMS: atom_id res chain seq x y z
N MET A 1 -24.14 12.91 9.12
CA MET A 1 -23.37 14.07 9.63
C MET A 1 -21.97 13.62 10.12
N GLU A 2 -21.09 13.09 9.25
CA GLU A 2 -19.76 12.62 9.71
C GLU A 2 -18.61 12.86 8.71
N THR A 3 -18.85 13.61 7.62
CA THR A 3 -17.86 13.78 6.55
C THR A 3 -16.61 14.57 6.99
N TRP A 4 -16.75 15.44 8.00
CA TRP A 4 -15.65 16.28 8.50
C TRP A 4 -14.71 15.52 9.43
N LEU A 5 -15.25 14.66 10.31
CA LEU A 5 -14.47 13.81 11.21
C LEU A 5 -13.64 12.78 10.43
N VAL A 6 -14.24 12.12 9.43
CA VAL A 6 -13.52 11.19 8.54
C VAL A 6 -12.38 11.91 7.82
N ARG A 7 -12.60 13.15 7.39
CA ARG A 7 -11.58 13.95 6.69
C ARG A 7 -10.43 14.37 7.60
N ILE A 8 -10.71 14.71 8.86
CA ILE A 8 -9.68 14.96 9.87
C ILE A 8 -8.89 13.68 10.15
N ALA A 9 -9.57 12.55 10.34
CA ALA A 9 -8.92 11.26 10.60
C ALA A 9 -7.99 10.87 9.44
N ILE A 10 -8.45 10.98 8.19
CA ILE A 10 -7.62 10.72 6.99
C ILE A 10 -6.41 11.65 6.95
N ASN A 11 -6.59 12.95 7.18
CA ASN A 11 -5.51 13.92 7.14
C ASN A 11 -4.48 13.70 8.25
N VAL A 12 -4.92 13.37 9.46
CA VAL A 12 -4.06 13.04 10.59
C VAL A 12 -3.28 11.75 10.29
N CYS A 13 -3.94 10.70 9.80
CA CYS A 13 -3.30 9.47 9.39
C CYS A 13 -2.24 9.71 8.29
N LYS A 14 -2.56 10.51 7.27
CA LYS A 14 -1.63 10.88 6.19
C LYS A 14 -0.44 11.69 6.71
N ARG A 15 -0.65 12.60 7.66
CA ARG A 15 0.43 13.38 8.31
C ARG A 15 1.32 12.47 9.17
N GLN A 16 0.72 11.55 9.92
CA GLN A 16 1.44 10.59 10.77
C GLN A 16 2.24 9.59 9.93
N LEU A 17 1.71 9.15 8.79
CA LEU A 17 2.40 8.27 7.83
C LEU A 17 3.59 8.94 7.15
N ARG A 18 3.56 10.27 6.98
CA ARG A 18 4.66 11.05 6.38
C ARG A 18 5.69 11.55 7.40
N SER A 19 5.37 11.46 8.68
CA SER A 19 6.24 11.96 9.74
C SER A 19 7.46 11.04 9.88
N PRO A 20 8.70 11.58 9.96
CA PRO A 20 9.89 10.80 10.26
C PRO A 20 9.80 10.10 11.63
N TRP A 21 8.91 10.58 12.51
CA TRP A 21 8.55 9.90 13.75
C TRP A 21 7.96 8.49 13.56
N ARG A 22 7.44 8.16 12.36
CA ARG A 22 7.04 6.78 12.02
C ARG A 22 8.24 5.86 11.88
N LEU A 23 9.33 6.34 11.26
CA LEU A 23 10.57 5.57 11.11
C LEU A 23 11.25 5.36 12.47
N LEU A 24 11.10 6.33 13.39
CA LEU A 24 11.66 6.25 14.75
C LEU A 24 10.86 5.37 15.72
N ARG A 25 9.55 5.13 15.47
CA ARG A 25 8.66 4.40 16.40
C ARG A 25 8.34 2.97 15.98
N ALA A 26 8.68 2.56 14.76
CA ALA A 26 8.47 1.19 14.30
C ALA A 26 9.79 0.59 13.79
N PRO A 27 10.67 0.13 14.69
CA PRO A 27 11.68 -0.84 14.29
C PRO A 27 10.92 -2.07 13.80
N GLN A 28 11.08 -2.43 12.52
CA GLN A 28 10.43 -3.61 11.94
C GLN A 28 10.75 -4.89 12.75
N GLU A 29 11.92 -4.91 13.36
CA GLU A 29 12.44 -5.92 14.29
C GLU A 29 11.55 -6.16 15.53
N SER A 30 10.82 -5.14 16.00
CA SER A 30 9.93 -5.26 17.16
C SER A 30 8.60 -5.99 16.86
N LEU A 31 8.26 -6.15 15.58
CA LEU A 31 7.07 -6.90 15.16
C LEU A 31 7.39 -8.36 14.87
N ASP A 32 8.60 -8.67 14.38
CA ASP A 32 9.05 -10.04 14.16
C ASP A 32 9.18 -10.82 15.48
N SER A 33 9.53 -10.15 16.58
CA SER A 33 9.58 -10.75 17.93
C SER A 33 8.20 -11.05 18.55
N LEU A 34 7.12 -10.51 17.96
CA LEU A 34 5.72 -10.79 18.36
C LEU A 34 5.06 -11.84 17.45
N ARG A 35 5.76 -12.32 16.41
CA ARG A 35 5.28 -13.44 15.59
C ARG A 35 5.36 -14.71 16.43
N MET A 36 4.21 -15.11 16.98
CA MET A 36 4.00 -16.45 17.52
C MET A 36 4.37 -17.49 16.45
N GLU A 37 5.06 -18.57 16.83
CA GLU A 37 5.37 -19.73 15.98
C GLU A 37 4.08 -20.40 15.49
N GLY A 38 3.51 -19.82 14.42
CA GLY A 38 2.56 -20.49 13.53
C GLY A 38 3.31 -21.11 12.35
N PRO A 39 2.65 -21.96 11.55
CA PRO A 39 3.22 -22.45 10.30
C PRO A 39 3.74 -21.27 9.47
N GLU A 40 4.90 -21.46 8.81
CA GLU A 40 5.57 -20.39 8.05
C GLU A 40 4.54 -19.57 7.27
N PRO A 41 4.53 -18.23 7.44
CA PRO A 41 3.55 -17.41 6.75
C PRO A 41 3.69 -17.66 5.25
N PRO A 42 2.56 -17.82 4.53
CA PRO A 42 2.59 -17.98 3.09
C PRO A 42 3.40 -16.83 2.49
N ASP A 43 4.23 -17.17 1.51
CA ASP A 43 5.16 -16.29 0.81
C ASP A 43 4.85 -14.78 0.92
N ASP A 44 5.52 -14.12 1.87
CA ASP A 44 5.34 -12.69 2.18
C ASP A 44 5.92 -11.78 1.08
N THR A 45 6.55 -12.33 0.04
CA THR A 45 7.28 -11.58 -0.99
C THR A 45 6.39 -10.55 -1.69
N LEU A 46 5.15 -10.92 -2.01
CA LEU A 46 4.17 -10.00 -2.61
C LEU A 46 3.84 -8.85 -1.65
N VAL A 47 3.58 -9.15 -0.38
CA VAL A 47 3.25 -8.16 0.64
C VAL A 47 4.42 -7.19 0.84
N ARG A 48 5.64 -7.71 0.93
CA ARG A 48 6.87 -6.91 1.03
C ARG A 48 7.08 -6.03 -0.21
N ALA A 49 6.85 -6.56 -1.42
CA ALA A 49 6.97 -5.79 -2.66
C ALA A 49 5.97 -4.61 -2.73
N ILE A 50 4.72 -4.82 -2.31
CA ILE A 50 3.70 -3.78 -2.19
C ILE A 50 4.07 -2.77 -1.11
N GLN A 51 4.54 -3.23 0.05
CA GLN A 51 5.01 -2.36 1.14
C GLN A 51 6.25 -1.54 0.76
N ALA A 52 7.07 -1.98 -0.20
CA ALA A 52 8.20 -1.21 -0.71
C ALA A 52 7.79 -0.15 -1.75
N LEU A 53 6.54 -0.14 -2.24
CA LEU A 53 6.09 0.88 -3.20
C LEU A 53 6.00 2.27 -2.55
N PRO A 54 6.34 3.36 -3.26
CA PRO A 54 6.05 4.71 -2.81
C PRO A 54 4.55 4.88 -2.41
N PRO A 55 4.23 5.67 -1.37
CA PRO A 55 2.87 5.73 -0.81
C PRO A 55 1.77 6.01 -1.84
N LYS A 56 2.03 6.93 -2.79
CA LYS A 56 1.09 7.29 -3.87
C LYS A 56 0.75 6.17 -4.84
N TYR A 57 1.62 5.17 -4.97
CA TYR A 57 1.45 4.01 -5.85
C TYR A 57 0.84 2.84 -5.07
N ARG A 58 1.27 2.65 -3.81
CA ARG A 58 0.69 1.67 -2.91
C ARG A 58 -0.79 1.93 -2.64
N GLU A 59 -1.16 3.18 -2.37
CA GLU A 59 -2.55 3.58 -2.08
C GLU A 59 -3.49 3.19 -3.23
N VAL A 60 -3.13 3.46 -4.49
CA VAL A 60 -3.98 3.09 -5.64
C VAL A 60 -4.03 1.59 -5.89
N ILE A 61 -2.94 0.85 -5.65
CA ILE A 61 -2.92 -0.62 -5.78
C ILE A 61 -3.85 -1.26 -4.77
N ILE A 62 -3.78 -0.84 -3.50
CA ILE A 62 -4.61 -1.39 -2.43
C ILE A 62 -6.09 -1.10 -2.71
N LEU A 63 -6.43 0.14 -3.03
CA LEU A 63 -7.82 0.51 -3.30
C LEU A 63 -8.40 -0.22 -4.52
N TYR A 64 -7.59 -0.47 -5.54
CA TYR A 64 -8.04 -1.14 -6.76
C TYR A 64 -8.15 -2.65 -6.61
N TYR A 65 -7.12 -3.32 -6.09
CA TYR A 65 -7.05 -4.79 -6.05
C TYR A 65 -7.62 -5.40 -4.77
N TYR A 66 -7.50 -4.73 -3.62
CA TYR A 66 -7.98 -5.27 -2.35
C TYR A 66 -9.38 -4.76 -1.96
N GLN A 67 -9.71 -3.52 -2.34
CA GLN A 67 -11.03 -2.95 -2.08
C GLN A 67 -11.94 -2.98 -3.31
N GLU A 68 -11.47 -3.52 -4.44
CA GLU A 68 -12.22 -3.66 -5.71
C GLU A 68 -12.84 -2.36 -6.24
N TRP A 69 -12.28 -1.20 -5.90
CA TRP A 69 -12.81 0.07 -6.36
C TRP A 69 -12.43 0.36 -7.80
N ARG A 70 -13.37 0.97 -8.52
CA ARG A 70 -13.15 1.45 -9.88
C ARG A 70 -12.25 2.68 -9.86
N ALA A 71 -11.48 2.88 -10.93
CA ALA A 71 -10.53 3.99 -11.04
C ALA A 71 -11.18 5.38 -10.84
N TRP A 72 -12.44 5.55 -11.24
CA TRP A 72 -13.19 6.79 -11.04
C TRP A 72 -13.60 7.01 -9.57
N GLU A 73 -13.91 5.96 -8.83
CA GLU A 73 -14.24 6.05 -7.40
C GLU A 73 -13.00 6.40 -6.58
N ILE A 74 -11.87 5.80 -6.94
CA ILE A 74 -10.55 6.13 -6.38
C ILE A 74 -10.22 7.59 -6.67
N ALA A 75 -10.47 8.06 -7.89
CA ALA A 75 -10.22 9.45 -8.30
C ALA A 75 -11.03 10.44 -7.46
N GLN A 76 -12.33 10.17 -7.25
CA GLN A 76 -13.19 10.99 -6.41
C GLN A 76 -12.70 11.03 -4.96
N ARG A 77 -12.39 9.88 -4.37
CA ARG A 77 -11.94 9.80 -2.97
C ARG A 77 -10.57 10.44 -2.75
N LEU A 78 -9.65 10.28 -3.69
CA LEU A 78 -8.33 10.88 -3.64
C LEU A 78 -8.29 12.33 -4.14
N HIS A 79 -9.39 12.87 -4.65
CA HIS A 79 -9.50 14.21 -5.22
C HIS A 79 -8.43 14.48 -6.29
N VAL A 80 -8.27 13.52 -7.22
CA VAL A 80 -7.34 13.61 -8.35
C VAL A 80 -8.06 13.24 -9.65
N PRO A 81 -7.56 13.64 -10.82
CA PRO A 81 -8.10 13.19 -12.10
C PRO A 81 -8.03 11.67 -12.25
N VAL A 82 -9.02 11.07 -12.93
CA VAL A 82 -9.01 9.62 -13.26
C VAL A 82 -7.73 9.24 -14.02
N SER A 83 -7.26 10.11 -14.91
CA SER A 83 -5.99 9.96 -15.62
C SER A 83 -4.78 9.86 -14.69
N THR A 84 -4.82 10.52 -13.54
CA THR A 84 -3.76 10.41 -12.53
C THR A 84 -3.80 9.05 -11.85
N VAL A 85 -4.99 8.51 -11.56
CA VAL A 85 -5.15 7.17 -10.98
C VAL A 85 -4.65 6.10 -11.96
N THR A 86 -5.01 6.20 -13.25
CA THR A 86 -4.58 5.23 -14.26
C THR A 86 -3.07 5.26 -14.46
N VAL A 87 -2.45 6.44 -14.53
CA VAL A 87 -0.99 6.59 -14.60
C VAL A 87 -0.31 6.03 -13.35
N ARG A 88 -0.85 6.30 -12.16
CA ARG A 88 -0.31 5.75 -10.90
C ARG A 88 -0.40 4.23 -10.86
N LEU A 89 -1.52 3.64 -11.29
CA LEU A 89 -1.69 2.19 -11.38
C LEU A 89 -0.71 1.56 -12.37
N SER A 90 -0.54 2.16 -13.54
CA SER A 90 0.41 1.69 -14.55
C SER A 90 1.85 1.70 -14.01
N ARG A 91 2.29 2.81 -13.42
CA ARG A 91 3.63 2.91 -12.79
C ARG A 91 3.80 1.95 -11.63
N ALA A 92 2.78 1.79 -10.80
CA ALA A 92 2.81 0.86 -9.67
C ALA A 92 3.00 -0.59 -10.14
N ARG A 93 2.29 -1.01 -11.19
CA ARG A 93 2.47 -2.32 -11.81
C ARG A 93 3.86 -2.50 -12.42
N GLY A 94 4.42 -1.47 -13.06
CA GLY A 94 5.79 -1.51 -13.56
C GLY A 94 6.81 -1.76 -12.44
N LEU A 95 6.71 -1.02 -11.34
CA LEU A 95 7.59 -1.18 -10.18
C LEU A 95 7.44 -2.55 -9.51
N LEU A 96 6.20 -3.07 -9.43
CA LEU A 96 5.96 -4.42 -8.90
C LEU A 96 6.53 -5.49 -9.84
N LYS A 97 6.37 -5.33 -11.16
CA LYS A 97 6.91 -6.26 -12.15
C LYS A 97 8.43 -6.36 -12.06
N GLU A 98 9.13 -5.25 -11.89
CA GLU A 98 10.59 -5.25 -11.72
C GLU A 98 11.01 -5.96 -10.43
N ARG A 99 10.29 -5.73 -9.32
CA ARG A 99 10.61 -6.32 -8.02
C ARG A 99 10.25 -7.80 -7.90
N LEU A 100 9.22 -8.23 -8.60
CA LEU A 100 8.75 -9.62 -8.62
C LEU A 100 9.32 -10.41 -9.81
N LYS A 101 10.31 -9.84 -10.53
CA LYS A 101 10.98 -10.51 -11.64
C LYS A 101 11.82 -11.66 -11.10
N GLY A 102 11.30 -12.88 -11.17
CA GLY A 102 11.90 -14.09 -10.59
C GLY A 102 10.89 -14.90 -9.79
N TRP A 103 9.96 -14.22 -9.13
CA TRP A 103 8.94 -14.83 -8.27
C TRP A 103 7.98 -15.77 -9.03
N TYR A 104 7.78 -15.52 -10.33
CA TYR A 104 6.96 -16.36 -11.19
C TYR A 104 7.63 -17.68 -11.63
N TYR A 105 8.95 -17.83 -11.46
CA TYR A 105 9.71 -18.99 -11.96
C TYR A 105 10.00 -20.05 -10.89
N GLU A 106 9.72 -19.77 -9.61
CA GLU A 106 9.99 -20.68 -8.49
C GLU A 106 8.75 -21.51 -8.06
N GLN A 107 7.66 -21.44 -8.84
CA GLN A 107 6.38 -22.12 -8.54
C GLN A 107 6.09 -23.33 -9.47
N GLU A 108 7.09 -23.77 -10.26
CA GLU A 108 7.09 -25.05 -11.03
C GLU A 108 7.97 -26.08 -10.33
#